data_AF-A0A1H1FYU3-F1
#
_entry.id   AF-A0A1H1FYU3-F1
#
_cell.length_a   1.000
_cell.length_b   1.000
_cell.length_c   1.000
_cell.angle_alpha   90.00
_cell.angle_beta   90.00
_cell.angle_gamma   90.00
#
_symmetry.space_group_name_H-M   'P 1'
#
loop_
_entity.id
_entity.type
_entity.pdbx_description
1 polymer ?
#
loop_
_entity_poly.entity_id
_entity_poly.type
_entity_poly.pdbx_seq_one_letter_code
_entity_poly.pdbx_strand_id
1 'polypeptide(L)'
;MSATDYSQWVGEIHAKVKIFRLVFLQIGASNEPARRALLGSNSKLLTIQSYLEGGAGIDCGTLILDQFESLTGRNESAHMGQLREKLFLDLKANIGVILLSRAPRVAFPAVVGSSLLDDASFARAPAQRFNGVDEWPTCSEDGLGPEEVLHRSLVELGPEVCASLDRVVYEAQLTDQEALNLLSARELEALDGAGLTSPESGARLWNIPWHLSPLKMALDTTIASTTDAQHRLANISDAMWKIERLIRREVRRMAVDSWPRNWRTQCLNEDLKRKVLERATESAYIAATTIKQVRDPLEWLSLGELLQLTENPKIGRLGLEPPQWRQFRDQVMPIRNRLAHMRTLHPEDEANAVKWRRVLEARLPN
;
A
#
# COMPACT_ATOMS: atom_id res chain seq x y z
N MET A 1 -34.55 -8.47 12.50
CA MET A 1 -34.19 -9.51 11.51
C MET A 1 -33.78 -10.76 12.28
N SER A 2 -34.06 -11.97 11.77
CA SER A 2 -33.57 -13.21 12.38
C SER A 2 -32.05 -13.31 12.23
N ALA A 3 -31.34 -13.86 13.22
CA ALA A 3 -29.91 -14.13 13.13
C ALA A 3 -29.60 -14.96 11.86
N THR A 4 -28.58 -14.56 11.12
CA THR A 4 -28.17 -15.26 9.90
C THR A 4 -27.60 -16.63 10.28
N ASP A 5 -28.11 -17.71 9.67
CA ASP A 5 -27.53 -19.04 9.87
C ASP A 5 -26.27 -19.22 9.00
N TYR A 6 -25.12 -19.32 9.65
CA TYR A 6 -23.80 -19.51 9.01
C TYR A 6 -23.39 -20.98 8.89
N SER A 7 -24.21 -21.94 9.34
CA SER A 7 -23.85 -23.37 9.40
C SER A 7 -23.44 -23.95 8.04
N GLN A 8 -24.18 -23.62 6.97
CA GLN A 8 -23.87 -24.04 5.61
C GLN A 8 -22.51 -23.49 5.17
N TRP A 9 -22.27 -22.18 5.34
CA TRP A 9 -21.02 -21.53 4.95
C TRP A 9 -19.82 -22.10 5.71
N VAL A 10 -19.95 -22.35 7.03
CA VAL A 10 -18.89 -23.02 7.81
C VAL A 10 -18.58 -24.40 7.21
N GLY A 11 -19.62 -25.17 6.84
CA GLY A 11 -19.46 -26.45 6.14
C GLY A 11 -18.69 -26.33 4.81
N GLU A 12 -19.00 -25.30 4.01
CA GLU A 12 -18.31 -25.00 2.75
C GLU A 12 -16.84 -24.63 2.95
N ILE A 13 -16.52 -23.84 3.99
CA ILE A 13 -15.12 -23.54 4.34
C ILE A 13 -14.37 -24.81 4.72
N HIS A 14 -14.95 -25.69 5.54
CA HIS A 14 -14.32 -26.98 5.86
C HIS A 14 -14.14 -27.88 4.64
N ALA A 15 -15.12 -27.93 3.74
CA ALA A 15 -14.98 -28.66 2.47
C ALA A 15 -13.83 -28.09 1.63
N LYS A 16 -13.70 -26.77 1.56
CA LYS A 16 -12.62 -26.07 0.87
C LYS A 16 -11.25 -26.40 1.48
N VAL A 17 -11.13 -26.45 2.80
CA VAL A 17 -9.91 -26.87 3.49
C VAL A 17 -9.54 -28.32 3.17
N LYS A 18 -10.51 -29.23 3.05
CA LYS A 18 -10.22 -30.64 2.65
C LYS A 18 -9.59 -30.73 1.25
N ILE A 19 -9.98 -29.83 0.35
CA ILE A 19 -9.48 -29.78 -1.03
C ILE A 19 -8.10 -29.10 -1.09
N PHE A 20 -8.00 -27.88 -0.56
CA PHE A 20 -6.82 -27.02 -0.75
C PHE A 20 -5.78 -27.13 0.37
N ARG A 21 -6.14 -27.72 1.52
CA ARG A 21 -5.35 -27.87 2.75
C ARG A 21 -4.95 -26.57 3.44
N LEU A 22 -4.76 -25.48 2.71
CA LEU A 22 -4.47 -24.16 3.24
C LEU A 22 -5.49 -23.16 2.68
N VAL A 23 -6.25 -22.53 3.57
CA VAL A 23 -7.25 -21.50 3.23
C VAL A 23 -6.93 -20.23 4.00
N PHE A 24 -6.87 -19.10 3.31
CA PHE A 24 -6.87 -17.79 3.94
C PHE A 24 -8.28 -17.23 3.91
N LEU A 25 -8.76 -16.79 5.07
CA LEU A 25 -10.10 -16.31 5.27
C LEU A 25 -10.05 -14.89 5.83
N GLN A 26 -10.48 -13.93 5.02
CA GLN A 26 -10.63 -12.55 5.47
C GLN A 26 -12.04 -12.35 6.03
N ILE A 27 -12.14 -12.07 7.33
CA ILE A 27 -13.40 -11.72 7.99
C ILE A 27 -13.12 -10.60 8.98
N GLY A 28 -13.48 -9.39 8.57
CA GLY A 28 -13.34 -8.16 9.34
C GLY A 28 -14.59 -7.79 10.14
N ALA A 29 -14.59 -6.55 10.62
CA ALA A 29 -15.59 -5.95 11.48
C ALA A 29 -17.00 -5.92 10.89
N SER A 30 -17.16 -5.91 9.56
CA SER A 30 -18.48 -5.95 8.91
C SER A 30 -19.17 -7.30 9.01
N ASN A 31 -18.44 -8.38 9.32
CA ASN A 31 -18.92 -9.75 9.28
C ASN A 31 -18.57 -10.52 10.57
N GLU A 32 -18.58 -9.85 11.72
CA GLU A 32 -18.25 -10.45 13.01
C GLU A 32 -19.12 -11.68 13.37
N PRO A 33 -20.44 -11.71 13.07
CA PRO A 33 -21.24 -12.93 13.26
C PRO A 33 -20.70 -14.16 12.52
N ALA A 34 -20.24 -14.00 11.28
CA ALA A 34 -19.64 -15.09 10.50
C ALA A 34 -18.34 -15.57 11.17
N ARG A 35 -17.52 -14.64 11.68
CA ARG A 35 -16.29 -14.97 12.42
C ARG A 35 -16.61 -15.80 13.65
N ARG A 36 -17.58 -15.38 14.47
CA ARG A 36 -18.01 -16.12 15.68
C ARG A 36 -18.53 -17.52 15.35
N ALA A 37 -19.31 -17.66 14.27
CA ALA A 37 -19.82 -18.95 13.84
C ALA A 37 -18.69 -19.92 13.46
N LEU A 38 -17.65 -19.45 12.75
CA LEU A 38 -16.49 -20.27 12.41
C LEU A 38 -15.67 -20.65 13.64
N LEU A 39 -15.43 -19.71 14.56
CA LEU A 39 -14.69 -19.97 15.81
C LEU A 39 -15.44 -20.94 16.73
N GLY A 40 -16.77 -20.99 16.64
CA GLY A 40 -17.62 -21.98 17.34
C GLY A 40 -17.68 -23.36 16.68
N SER A 41 -16.98 -23.59 15.55
CA SER A 41 -16.93 -24.90 14.91
C SER A 41 -16.08 -25.90 15.71
N ASN A 42 -16.22 -27.21 15.43
CA ASN A 42 -15.46 -28.29 16.07
C ASN A 42 -13.97 -28.36 15.64
N SER A 43 -13.35 -27.23 15.35
CA SER A 43 -11.95 -27.13 14.92
C SER A 43 -11.05 -26.70 16.07
N LYS A 44 -9.77 -27.07 16.01
CA LYS A 44 -8.81 -26.54 16.98
C LYS A 44 -8.54 -25.07 16.64
N LEU A 45 -8.70 -24.20 17.63
CA LEU A 45 -8.38 -22.79 17.54
C LEU A 45 -7.06 -22.51 18.27
N LEU A 46 -6.13 -21.83 17.60
CA LEU A 46 -4.92 -21.26 18.19
C LEU A 46 -4.73 -19.83 17.67
N THR A 47 -4.16 -18.95 18.49
CA THR A 47 -3.62 -17.68 17.98
C THR A 47 -2.28 -17.93 17.30
N ILE A 48 -1.87 -17.05 16.38
CA ILE A 48 -0.55 -17.16 15.74
C ILE A 48 0.59 -17.22 16.75
N GLN A 49 0.55 -16.38 17.78
CA GLN A 49 1.58 -16.38 18.82
C GLN A 49 1.64 -17.72 19.56
N SER A 50 0.51 -18.24 20.03
CA SER A 50 0.45 -19.53 20.71
C SER A 50 0.91 -20.67 19.81
N TYR A 51 0.58 -20.60 18.52
CA TYR A 51 1.05 -21.57 17.54
C TYR A 51 2.58 -21.50 17.38
N LEU A 52 3.18 -20.32 17.23
CA LEU A 52 4.64 -20.20 17.10
C LEU A 52 5.40 -20.64 18.35
N GLU A 53 4.86 -20.38 19.54
CA GLU A 53 5.47 -20.74 20.84
C GLU A 53 5.39 -22.25 21.18
N GLY A 54 4.86 -23.07 20.28
CA GLY A 54 4.79 -24.53 20.49
C GLY A 54 3.48 -24.99 21.11
N GLY A 55 2.40 -24.22 20.97
CA GLY A 55 1.04 -24.65 21.31
C GLY A 55 0.74 -26.05 20.77
N ALA A 56 0.05 -26.86 21.59
CA ALA A 56 -0.21 -28.27 21.31
C ALA A 56 -0.80 -28.43 19.91
N GLY A 57 -0.03 -29.06 19.03
CA GLY A 57 -0.46 -29.40 17.68
C GLY A 57 -1.67 -30.33 17.71
N ILE A 58 -2.33 -30.46 16.57
CA ILE A 58 -3.34 -31.50 16.35
C ILE A 58 -2.74 -32.63 15.54
N ASP A 59 -3.05 -33.87 15.90
CA ASP A 59 -2.56 -35.02 15.14
C ASP A 59 -3.37 -35.24 13.85
N CYS A 60 -4.59 -34.72 13.79
CA CYS A 60 -5.46 -34.78 12.61
C CYS A 60 -6.56 -33.71 12.66
N GLY A 61 -7.09 -33.32 11.49
CA GLY A 61 -8.28 -32.47 11.38
C GLY A 61 -8.01 -31.09 10.77
N THR A 62 -8.75 -30.09 11.25
CA THR A 62 -8.62 -28.68 10.82
C THR A 62 -8.16 -27.80 11.98
N LEU A 63 -7.11 -27.02 11.73
CA LEU A 63 -6.57 -25.99 12.61
C LEU A 63 -7.00 -24.62 12.10
N ILE A 64 -7.56 -23.80 12.98
CA ILE A 64 -7.83 -22.38 12.75
C ILE A 64 -6.74 -21.59 13.47
N LEU A 65 -5.98 -20.83 12.69
CA LEU A 65 -5.02 -19.86 13.20
C LEU A 65 -5.64 -18.47 13.14
N ASP A 66 -6.02 -17.96 14.31
CA ASP A 66 -6.68 -16.67 14.47
C ASP A 66 -5.68 -15.54 14.73
N GLN A 67 -6.15 -14.31 14.53
CA GLN A 67 -5.38 -13.08 14.66
C GLN A 67 -4.18 -13.04 13.73
N PHE A 68 -4.34 -13.55 12.52
CA PHE A 68 -3.28 -13.55 11.52
C PHE A 68 -2.81 -12.13 11.17
N GLU A 69 -3.67 -11.11 11.32
CA GLU A 69 -3.35 -9.68 11.15
C GLU A 69 -2.23 -9.16 12.06
N SER A 70 -1.90 -9.87 13.15
CA SER A 70 -0.76 -9.55 14.01
C SER A 70 0.58 -9.54 13.25
N LEU A 71 0.65 -10.25 12.11
CA LEU A 71 1.85 -10.34 11.26
C LEU A 71 1.93 -9.28 10.15
N THR A 72 1.04 -8.28 10.16
CA THR A 72 1.08 -7.18 9.17
C THR A 72 2.26 -6.23 9.42
N GLY A 73 2.87 -6.23 10.61
CA GLY A 73 3.97 -5.33 10.96
C GLY A 73 5.25 -5.50 10.11
N ARG A 74 5.98 -4.40 9.89
CA ARG A 74 7.21 -4.38 9.06
C ARG A 74 8.33 -5.30 9.54
N ASN A 75 8.38 -5.62 10.84
CA ASN A 75 9.43 -6.44 11.45
C ASN A 75 9.06 -7.92 11.55
N GLU A 76 7.88 -8.32 11.04
CA GLU A 76 7.32 -9.66 11.22
C GLU A 76 7.74 -10.64 10.10
N SER A 77 8.65 -10.23 9.21
CA SER A 77 9.15 -11.10 8.12
C SER A 77 9.83 -12.37 8.64
N ALA A 78 10.53 -12.26 9.78
CA ALA A 78 11.12 -13.42 10.46
C ALA A 78 10.06 -14.38 11.01
N HIS A 79 9.00 -13.86 11.62
CA HIS A 79 7.89 -14.67 12.14
C HIS A 79 7.08 -15.32 11.02
N MET A 80 6.89 -14.64 9.88
CA MET A 80 6.28 -15.23 8.68
C MET A 80 7.10 -16.41 8.12
N GLY A 81 8.43 -16.31 8.16
CA GLY A 81 9.33 -17.41 7.78
C GLY A 81 9.17 -18.63 8.69
N GLN A 82 9.23 -18.41 10.01
CA GLN A 82 9.04 -19.48 11.01
C GLN A 82 7.64 -20.11 10.92
N LEU A 83 6.61 -19.28 10.77
CA LEU A 83 5.23 -19.73 10.62
C LEU A 83 5.10 -20.65 9.41
N ARG A 84 5.68 -20.25 8.29
CA ARG A 84 5.67 -21.06 7.07
C ARG A 84 6.30 -22.43 7.30
N GLU A 85 7.49 -22.51 7.89
CA GLU A 85 8.14 -23.80 8.14
C GLU A 85 7.25 -24.72 8.99
N LYS A 86 6.67 -24.19 10.06
CA LYS A 86 5.79 -24.95 10.94
C LYS A 86 4.50 -25.39 10.24
N LEU A 87 3.86 -24.49 9.50
CA LEU A 87 2.67 -24.80 8.71
C LEU A 87 2.92 -25.89 7.67
N PHE A 88 4.08 -25.87 7.02
CA PHE A 88 4.41 -26.90 6.03
C PHE A 88 4.59 -28.29 6.65
N LEU A 89 5.02 -28.38 7.92
CA LEU A 89 5.05 -29.64 8.65
C LEU A 89 3.63 -30.15 8.92
N ASP A 90 2.73 -29.27 9.35
CA ASP A 90 1.33 -29.63 9.61
C ASP A 90 0.60 -30.04 8.33
N LEU A 91 0.79 -29.30 7.24
CA LEU A 91 0.23 -29.63 5.93
C LEU A 91 0.73 -31.01 5.43
N LYS A 92 2.00 -31.35 5.67
CA LYS A 92 2.57 -32.68 5.37
C LYS A 92 1.99 -33.78 6.26
N ALA A 93 1.65 -33.45 7.51
CA ALA A 93 0.92 -34.33 8.42
C ALA A 93 -0.58 -34.44 8.07
N ASN A 94 -1.00 -33.92 6.92
CA ASN A 94 -2.37 -34.00 6.40
C ASN A 94 -3.38 -33.17 7.22
N ILE A 95 -2.90 -32.20 7.99
CA ILE A 95 -3.71 -31.24 8.75
C ILE A 95 -4.17 -30.12 7.81
N GLY A 96 -5.46 -29.81 7.83
CA GLY A 96 -6.00 -28.65 7.13
C GLY A 96 -5.82 -27.39 7.98
N VAL A 97 -5.44 -26.26 7.36
CA VAL A 97 -5.21 -25.00 8.06
C VAL A 97 -6.08 -23.89 7.47
N ILE A 98 -6.75 -23.17 8.36
CA ILE A 98 -7.44 -21.90 8.07
C ILE A 98 -6.64 -20.77 8.72
N LEU A 99 -6.10 -19.88 7.90
CA LEU A 99 -5.52 -18.61 8.33
C LEU A 99 -6.66 -17.59 8.40
N LEU A 100 -7.11 -17.25 9.61
CA LEU A 100 -8.20 -16.31 9.84
C LEU A 100 -7.62 -14.92 10.14
N SER A 101 -7.97 -13.95 9.30
CA SER A 101 -7.51 -12.57 9.44
C SER A 101 -8.62 -11.54 9.32
N ARG A 102 -8.48 -10.43 10.04
CA ARG A 102 -9.21 -9.18 9.76
C ARG A 102 -8.61 -8.43 8.59
N ALA A 103 -7.29 -8.45 8.47
CA ALA A 103 -6.55 -7.74 7.44
C ALA A 103 -6.58 -8.51 6.10
N PRO A 104 -6.56 -7.81 4.96
CA PRO A 104 -6.50 -8.45 3.64
C PRO A 104 -5.09 -8.95 3.33
N ARG A 105 -4.96 -9.88 2.36
CA ARG A 105 -3.65 -10.41 1.93
C ARG A 105 -2.65 -9.34 1.52
N VAL A 106 -3.13 -8.25 0.92
CA VAL A 106 -2.30 -7.14 0.44
C VAL A 106 -1.67 -6.32 1.58
N ALA A 107 -2.19 -6.42 2.80
CA ALA A 107 -1.63 -5.75 3.98
C ALA A 107 -0.41 -6.50 4.57
N PHE A 108 -0.13 -7.72 4.13
CA PHE A 108 1.00 -8.49 4.62
C PHE A 108 2.26 -8.18 3.82
N PRO A 109 3.44 -8.09 4.47
CA PRO A 109 4.69 -7.84 3.78
C PRO A 109 5.00 -8.96 2.78
N ALA A 110 5.53 -8.59 1.61
CA ALA A 110 6.05 -9.56 0.67
C ALA A 110 7.27 -10.27 1.28
N VAL A 111 7.19 -11.59 1.44
CA VAL A 111 8.30 -12.42 1.91
C VAL A 111 9.05 -12.94 0.69
N VAL A 112 10.36 -12.72 0.64
CA VAL A 112 11.21 -13.19 -0.47
C VAL A 112 11.17 -14.72 -0.53
N GLY A 113 10.68 -15.28 -1.65
CA GLY A 113 10.50 -16.73 -1.86
C GLY A 113 9.05 -17.11 -2.18
N SER A 114 8.60 -18.29 -1.74
CA SER A 114 7.17 -18.67 -1.84
C SER A 114 6.38 -17.93 -0.76
N SER A 115 5.33 -17.23 -1.16
CA SER A 115 4.43 -16.55 -0.24
C SER A 115 3.34 -17.54 0.22
N LEU A 116 3.30 -17.80 1.53
CA LEU A 116 2.26 -18.63 2.16
C LEU A 116 0.84 -18.18 1.74
N LEU A 117 0.65 -16.88 1.56
CA LEU A 117 -0.63 -16.28 1.17
C LEU A 117 -0.97 -16.47 -0.31
N ASP A 118 0.03 -16.60 -1.17
CA ASP A 118 -0.18 -16.92 -2.58
C ASP A 118 -0.49 -18.41 -2.78
N ASP A 119 0.08 -19.27 -1.92
CA ASP A 119 -0.19 -20.72 -1.91
C ASP A 119 -1.57 -21.05 -1.29
N ALA A 120 -2.11 -20.16 -0.44
CA ALA A 120 -3.39 -20.36 0.20
C ALA A 120 -4.57 -20.13 -0.77
N SER A 121 -5.63 -20.93 -0.64
CA SER A 121 -6.91 -20.66 -1.31
C SER A 121 -7.64 -19.51 -0.59
N PHE A 122 -8.18 -18.54 -1.32
CA PHE A 122 -8.89 -17.40 -0.72
C PHE A 122 -10.35 -17.74 -0.43
N ALA A 123 -10.86 -17.32 0.72
CA ALA A 123 -12.27 -17.32 1.04
C ALA A 123 -12.63 -16.07 1.86
N ARG A 124 -13.93 -15.83 2.02
CA ARG A 124 -14.50 -14.71 2.76
C ARG A 124 -15.83 -15.10 3.39
N ALA A 125 -16.40 -14.21 4.18
CA ALA A 125 -17.78 -14.32 4.67
C ALA A 125 -18.78 -14.45 3.50
N PRO A 126 -20.01 -14.97 3.75
CA PRO A 126 -21.03 -15.11 2.72
C PRO A 126 -21.24 -13.82 1.93
N ALA A 127 -21.25 -13.95 0.61
CA ALA A 127 -21.48 -12.82 -0.29
C ALA A 127 -22.96 -12.41 -0.20
N GLN A 128 -23.24 -11.47 0.69
CA GLN A 128 -24.56 -10.85 0.80
C GLN A 128 -24.50 -9.48 0.14
N ARG A 129 -25.56 -9.16 -0.61
CA ARG A 129 -25.74 -7.84 -1.18
C ARG A 129 -26.49 -6.99 -0.18
N PHE A 130 -25.91 -5.85 0.13
CA PHE A 130 -26.51 -4.85 1.00
C PHE A 130 -26.80 -3.60 0.18
N ASN A 131 -27.84 -2.86 0.56
CA ASN A 131 -28.15 -1.54 -0.01
C ASN A 131 -27.56 -0.40 0.84
N GLY A 132 -27.13 -0.72 2.07
CA GLY A 132 -26.59 0.23 3.03
C GLY A 132 -25.72 -0.46 4.09
N VAL A 133 -24.92 0.34 4.78
CA VAL A 133 -24.01 -0.12 5.86
C VAL A 133 -24.80 -0.63 7.07
N ASP A 134 -25.97 -0.05 7.32
CA ASP A 134 -26.91 -0.44 8.37
C ASP A 134 -27.48 -1.85 8.20
N GLU A 135 -27.46 -2.37 6.98
CA GLU A 135 -27.87 -3.75 6.68
C GLU A 135 -26.76 -4.77 6.95
N TRP A 136 -25.53 -4.35 7.27
CA TRP A 136 -24.44 -5.28 7.54
C TRP A 136 -24.73 -6.20 8.75
N PRO A 137 -24.25 -7.46 8.74
CA PRO A 137 -24.54 -8.42 9.80
C PRO A 137 -24.16 -7.92 11.18
N THR A 138 -23.02 -7.26 11.32
CA THR A 138 -22.59 -6.71 12.62
C THR A 138 -23.46 -5.56 13.10
N CYS A 139 -23.98 -4.72 12.20
CA CYS A 139 -24.92 -3.65 12.58
C CYS A 139 -26.24 -4.24 13.09
N SER A 140 -26.76 -5.24 12.38
CA SER A 140 -28.07 -5.84 12.67
C SER A 140 -28.06 -6.83 13.84
N GLU A 141 -27.00 -7.62 14.01
CA GLU A 141 -26.91 -8.66 15.05
C GLU A 141 -26.19 -8.19 16.32
N ASP A 142 -25.16 -7.36 16.20
CA ASP A 142 -24.37 -6.86 17.35
C ASP A 142 -24.77 -5.46 17.80
N GLY A 143 -25.65 -4.77 17.05
CA GLY A 143 -26.13 -3.43 17.37
C GLY A 143 -25.07 -2.33 17.27
N LEU A 144 -23.99 -2.56 16.53
CA LEU A 144 -22.97 -1.54 16.29
C LEU A 144 -23.47 -0.49 15.30
N GLY A 145 -23.04 0.77 15.52
CA GLY A 145 -23.37 1.87 14.63
C GLY A 145 -22.76 1.68 13.23
N PRO A 146 -23.49 1.96 12.13
CA PRO A 146 -22.98 1.75 10.77
C PRO A 146 -21.67 2.47 10.48
N GLU A 147 -21.54 3.73 10.91
CA GLU A 147 -20.33 4.53 10.73
C GLU A 147 -19.11 3.91 11.43
N GLU A 148 -19.30 3.38 12.63
CA GLU A 148 -18.25 2.70 13.39
C GLU A 148 -17.79 1.41 12.70
N VAL A 149 -18.73 0.60 12.20
CA VAL A 149 -18.40 -0.64 11.48
C VAL A 149 -17.67 -0.34 10.18
N LEU A 150 -18.11 0.68 9.44
CA LEU A 150 -17.45 1.12 8.21
C LEU A 150 -16.04 1.64 8.50
N HIS A 151 -15.86 2.49 9.50
CA HIS A 151 -14.56 3.00 9.90
C HIS A 151 -13.61 1.85 10.29
N ARG A 152 -14.05 0.91 11.13
CA ARG A 152 -13.26 -0.28 11.49
C ARG A 152 -12.88 -1.11 10.27
N SER A 153 -13.82 -1.32 9.36
CA SER A 153 -13.57 -2.08 8.13
C SER A 153 -12.49 -1.41 7.27
N LEU A 154 -12.49 -0.07 7.17
CA LEU A 154 -11.45 0.67 6.46
C LEU A 154 -10.09 0.61 7.18
N VAL A 155 -10.07 0.67 8.51
CA VAL A 155 -8.84 0.49 9.30
C VAL A 155 -8.24 -0.91 9.07
N GLU A 156 -9.07 -1.95 9.09
CA GLU A 156 -8.64 -3.33 8.85
C GLU A 156 -8.11 -3.57 7.42
N LEU A 157 -8.61 -2.83 6.42
CA LEU A 157 -8.09 -2.90 5.05
C LEU A 157 -6.64 -2.44 4.92
N GLY A 158 -6.19 -1.58 5.84
CA GLY A 158 -4.84 -1.05 5.88
C GLY A 158 -4.59 0.12 4.90
N PRO A 159 -3.45 0.81 5.08
CA PRO A 159 -3.21 2.09 4.43
C PRO A 159 -3.00 1.98 2.91
N GLU A 160 -2.53 0.84 2.40
CA GLU A 160 -2.36 0.60 0.96
C GLU A 160 -3.70 0.58 0.22
N VAL A 161 -4.71 -0.12 0.76
CA VAL A 161 -6.03 -0.18 0.12
C VAL A 161 -6.74 1.17 0.28
N CYS A 162 -6.62 1.82 1.44
CA CYS A 162 -7.15 3.17 1.63
C CYS A 162 -6.52 4.19 0.66
N ALA A 163 -5.23 4.07 0.35
CA ALA A 163 -4.57 4.91 -0.67
C ALA A 163 -5.19 4.73 -2.06
N SER A 164 -5.49 3.49 -2.42
CA SER A 164 -6.12 3.17 -3.70
C SER A 164 -7.55 3.66 -3.76
N LEU A 165 -8.29 3.57 -2.65
CA LEU A 165 -9.60 4.19 -2.52
C LEU A 165 -9.52 5.71 -2.64
N ASP A 166 -8.59 6.39 -1.94
CA ASP A 166 -8.36 7.84 -2.04
C ASP A 166 -8.14 8.29 -3.49
N ARG A 167 -7.27 7.58 -4.20
CA ARG A 167 -6.99 7.83 -5.62
C ARG A 167 -8.26 7.73 -6.47
N VAL A 168 -9.06 6.69 -6.26
CA VAL A 168 -10.27 6.47 -7.07
C VAL A 168 -11.38 7.48 -6.69
N VAL A 169 -11.57 7.75 -5.40
CA VAL A 169 -12.62 8.62 -4.85
C VAL A 169 -12.35 10.09 -5.15
N TYR A 170 -11.16 10.58 -4.80
CA TYR A 170 -10.86 12.00 -4.74
C TYR A 170 -10.06 12.49 -5.93
N GLU A 171 -9.05 11.73 -6.35
CA GLU A 171 -8.15 12.17 -7.43
C GLU A 171 -8.77 11.91 -8.82
N ALA A 172 -9.29 10.71 -9.03
CA ALA A 172 -9.86 10.30 -10.32
C ALA A 172 -11.37 10.58 -10.42
N GLN A 173 -12.06 10.76 -9.28
CA GLN A 173 -13.51 11.00 -9.19
C GLN A 173 -14.35 9.99 -9.98
N LEU A 174 -13.88 8.74 -10.06
CA LEU A 174 -14.56 7.67 -10.78
C LEU A 174 -15.72 7.13 -9.96
N THR A 175 -16.72 6.54 -10.62
CA THR A 175 -17.86 5.90 -9.96
C THR A 175 -18.06 4.45 -10.40
N ASP A 176 -18.80 3.70 -9.59
CA ASP A 176 -19.33 2.37 -9.92
C ASP A 176 -18.27 1.40 -10.46
N GLN A 177 -18.47 0.88 -11.68
CA GLN A 177 -17.58 -0.10 -12.29
C GLN A 177 -16.25 0.51 -12.75
N GLU A 178 -16.23 1.78 -13.14
CA GLU A 178 -14.99 2.46 -13.55
C GLU A 178 -14.02 2.56 -12.37
N ALA A 179 -14.56 2.87 -11.19
CA ALA A 179 -13.82 2.87 -9.93
C ALA A 179 -13.20 1.50 -9.63
N LEU A 180 -14.00 0.43 -9.74
CA LEU A 180 -13.53 -0.95 -9.50
C LEU A 180 -12.50 -1.43 -10.54
N ASN A 181 -12.62 -1.00 -11.80
CA ASN A 181 -11.70 -1.37 -12.88
C ASN A 181 -10.30 -0.80 -12.69
N LEU A 182 -10.15 0.27 -11.89
CA LEU A 182 -8.88 0.91 -11.61
C LEU A 182 -8.11 0.22 -10.45
N LEU A 183 -8.80 -0.65 -9.69
CA LEU A 183 -8.22 -1.43 -8.60
C LEU A 183 -7.63 -2.76 -9.10
N SER A 184 -6.55 -3.19 -8.47
CA SER A 184 -5.93 -4.49 -8.73
C SER A 184 -6.78 -5.64 -8.18
N ALA A 185 -6.51 -6.86 -8.65
CA ALA A 185 -7.23 -8.04 -8.20
C ALA A 185 -7.13 -8.26 -6.67
N ARG A 186 -5.97 -7.95 -6.06
CA ARG A 186 -5.76 -8.09 -4.60
C ARG A 186 -6.50 -7.01 -3.79
N GLU A 187 -6.66 -5.82 -4.32
CA GLU A 187 -7.47 -4.77 -3.68
C GLU A 187 -8.95 -5.10 -3.78
N LEU A 188 -9.40 -5.61 -4.93
CA LEU A 188 -10.78 -6.08 -5.09
C LEU A 188 -11.10 -7.26 -4.16
N GLU A 189 -10.16 -8.20 -4.00
CA GLU A 189 -10.24 -9.29 -3.00
C GLU A 189 -10.36 -8.73 -1.57
N ALA A 190 -9.63 -7.67 -1.25
CA ALA A 190 -9.68 -7.01 0.04
C ALA A 190 -11.05 -6.36 0.31
N LEU A 191 -11.61 -5.63 -0.68
CA LEU A 191 -12.94 -5.03 -0.59
C LEU A 191 -14.04 -6.09 -0.46
N ASP A 192 -13.88 -7.20 -1.18
CA ASP A 192 -14.77 -8.36 -1.12
C ASP A 192 -14.78 -9.00 0.28
N GLY A 193 -13.62 -9.09 0.94
CA GLY A 193 -13.50 -9.60 2.31
C GLY A 193 -13.97 -8.62 3.39
N ALA A 194 -13.93 -7.31 3.12
CA ALA A 194 -14.47 -6.27 3.99
C ALA A 194 -15.98 -6.06 3.82
N GLY A 195 -16.62 -6.76 2.88
CA GLY A 195 -18.06 -6.61 2.60
C GLY A 195 -18.42 -5.31 1.89
N LEU A 196 -17.43 -4.54 1.40
CA LEU A 196 -17.64 -3.31 0.63
C LEU A 196 -18.06 -3.61 -0.81
N THR A 197 -17.66 -4.76 -1.33
CA THR A 197 -18.06 -5.24 -2.66
C THR A 197 -18.56 -6.68 -2.62
N SER A 198 -19.40 -7.01 -3.60
CA SER A 198 -19.88 -8.36 -3.84
C SER A 198 -19.74 -8.71 -5.33
N PRO A 199 -19.10 -9.84 -5.69
CA PRO A 199 -19.15 -10.42 -7.02
C PRO A 199 -20.51 -11.09 -7.23
N GLU A 200 -21.27 -10.57 -8.19
CA GLU A 200 -22.56 -11.05 -8.63
C GLU A 200 -22.47 -11.42 -10.12
N SER A 201 -22.75 -12.68 -10.47
CA SER A 201 -22.86 -13.15 -11.88
C SER A 201 -21.69 -12.77 -12.80
N GLY A 202 -20.47 -12.71 -12.27
CA GLY A 202 -19.25 -12.39 -13.02
C GLY A 202 -18.84 -10.91 -13.03
N ALA A 203 -19.64 -10.01 -12.46
CA ALA A 203 -19.29 -8.61 -12.22
C ALA A 203 -19.13 -8.35 -10.72
N ARG A 204 -18.30 -7.38 -10.32
CA ARG A 204 -18.27 -6.89 -8.93
C ARG A 204 -19.10 -5.64 -8.82
N LEU A 205 -19.91 -5.57 -7.77
CA LEU A 205 -20.74 -4.42 -7.45
C LEU A 205 -20.41 -3.93 -6.03
N TRP A 206 -20.62 -2.65 -5.80
CA TRP A 206 -20.53 -2.06 -4.47
C TRP A 206 -21.73 -2.46 -3.61
N ASN A 207 -21.47 -2.88 -2.38
CA ASN A 207 -22.50 -3.14 -1.35
C ASN A 207 -22.94 -1.86 -0.63
N ILE A 208 -22.22 -0.76 -0.85
CA ILE A 208 -22.61 0.58 -0.41
C ILE A 208 -22.47 1.44 -1.66
N PRO A 209 -23.54 2.09 -2.15
CA PRO A 209 -23.42 2.92 -3.34
C PRO A 209 -22.26 3.93 -3.18
N TRP A 210 -21.28 3.85 -4.08
CA TRP A 210 -19.99 4.54 -4.00
C TRP A 210 -20.11 6.08 -3.89
N HIS A 211 -21.22 6.64 -4.37
CA HIS A 211 -21.53 8.06 -4.31
C HIS A 211 -22.04 8.52 -2.94
N LEU A 212 -22.26 7.62 -1.97
CA LEU A 212 -22.81 8.00 -0.68
C LEU A 212 -21.73 8.63 0.21
N SER A 213 -22.13 9.74 0.86
CA SER A 213 -21.34 10.48 1.85
C SER A 213 -20.66 9.62 2.93
N PRO A 214 -21.24 8.51 3.45
CA PRO A 214 -20.64 7.77 4.56
C PRO A 214 -19.29 7.14 4.23
N LEU A 215 -19.09 6.59 3.02
CA LEU A 215 -17.81 6.00 2.63
C LEU A 215 -16.71 7.06 2.55
N LYS A 216 -17.03 8.23 1.96
CA LYS A 216 -16.11 9.36 1.87
C LYS A 216 -15.71 9.86 3.26
N MET A 217 -16.69 10.10 4.13
CA MET A 217 -16.44 10.57 5.50
C MET A 217 -15.62 9.59 6.34
N ALA A 218 -15.91 8.29 6.22
CA ALA A 218 -15.15 7.25 6.92
C ALA A 218 -13.71 7.15 6.38
N LEU A 219 -13.53 7.24 5.06
CA LEU A 219 -12.22 7.24 4.43
C LEU A 219 -11.40 8.47 4.82
N ASP A 220 -12.01 9.66 4.84
CA ASP A 220 -11.35 10.90 5.30
C ASP A 220 -10.81 10.75 6.71
N THR A 221 -11.66 10.22 7.60
CA THR A 221 -11.31 10.00 8.99
C THR A 221 -10.17 9.00 9.12
N THR A 222 -10.25 7.86 8.42
CA THR A 222 -9.22 6.81 8.45
C THR A 222 -7.89 7.32 7.91
N ILE A 223 -7.87 8.04 6.79
CA ILE A 223 -6.64 8.60 6.20
C ILE A 223 -6.05 9.65 7.14
N ALA A 224 -6.86 10.57 7.66
CA ALA A 224 -6.40 11.61 8.58
C ALA A 224 -5.87 11.05 9.91
N SER A 225 -6.40 9.92 10.38
CA SER A 225 -5.94 9.26 11.61
C SER A 225 -4.72 8.35 11.40
N THR A 226 -4.38 8.02 10.16
CA THR A 226 -3.27 7.10 9.88
C THR A 226 -1.93 7.81 10.10
N THR A 227 -1.18 7.35 11.10
CA THR A 227 0.17 7.85 11.41
C THR A 227 1.26 6.86 11.02
N ASP A 228 0.90 5.60 10.81
CA ASP A 228 1.82 4.55 10.43
C ASP A 228 2.30 4.72 8.98
N ALA A 229 3.59 4.49 8.78
CA ALA A 229 4.18 4.58 7.46
C ALA A 229 3.81 3.36 6.59
N GLN A 230 3.27 3.60 5.39
CA GLN A 230 2.99 2.56 4.38
C GLN A 230 4.22 1.71 4.06
N HIS A 231 4.08 0.40 3.91
CA HIS A 231 5.21 -0.54 3.79
C HIS A 231 6.24 -0.15 2.73
N ARG A 232 5.78 0.47 1.63
CA ARG A 232 6.59 0.86 0.47
C ARG A 232 7.36 2.17 0.64
N LEU A 233 7.08 2.95 1.70
CA LEU A 233 7.67 4.28 1.91
C LEU A 233 9.20 4.25 1.89
N ALA A 234 9.82 3.25 2.51
CA ALA A 234 11.28 3.14 2.57
C ALA A 234 11.91 2.99 1.18
N ASN A 235 11.36 2.09 0.35
CA ASN A 235 11.84 1.83 -1.00
C ASN A 235 11.62 3.04 -1.92
N ILE A 236 10.45 3.68 -1.82
CA ILE A 236 10.13 4.89 -2.59
C ILE A 236 11.08 6.02 -2.20
N SER A 237 11.31 6.23 -0.89
CA SER A 237 12.21 7.27 -0.39
C SER A 237 13.66 7.05 -0.84
N ASP A 238 14.18 5.82 -0.76
CA ASP A 238 15.51 5.48 -1.28
C ASP A 238 15.61 5.75 -2.80
N ALA A 239 14.60 5.33 -3.56
CA ALA A 239 14.58 5.53 -5.00
C ALA A 239 14.55 7.02 -5.36
N MET A 240 13.70 7.81 -4.70
CA MET A 240 13.59 9.25 -4.93
C MET A 240 14.86 9.99 -4.53
N TRP A 241 15.47 9.63 -3.39
CA TRP A 241 16.75 10.18 -2.97
C TRP A 241 17.85 9.94 -4.02
N LYS A 242 17.96 8.70 -4.53
CA LYS A 242 18.94 8.36 -5.57
C LYS A 242 18.68 9.09 -6.88
N ILE A 243 17.43 9.14 -7.34
CA ILE A 243 17.03 9.88 -8.54
C ILE A 243 17.50 11.34 -8.45
N GLU A 244 17.17 12.04 -7.36
CA GLU A 244 17.57 13.44 -7.19
C GLU A 244 19.09 13.60 -7.11
N ARG A 245 19.79 12.71 -6.39
CA ARG A 245 21.25 12.75 -6.27
C ARG A 245 21.96 12.51 -7.60
N LEU A 246 21.48 11.57 -8.42
CA LEU A 246 22.03 11.27 -9.74
C LEU A 246 21.87 12.45 -10.70
N ILE A 247 20.65 13.01 -10.79
CA ILE A 247 20.38 14.17 -11.64
C ILE A 247 21.21 15.36 -11.18
N ARG A 248 21.25 15.65 -9.88
CA ARG A 248 22.02 16.76 -9.31
C ARG A 248 23.52 16.61 -9.57
N ARG A 249 24.07 15.40 -9.39
CA ARG A 249 25.48 15.09 -9.69
C ARG A 249 25.78 15.37 -11.16
N GLU A 250 24.93 14.91 -12.07
CA GLU A 250 25.18 15.06 -13.49
C GLU A 250 25.03 16.52 -13.96
N VAL A 251 23.99 17.22 -13.50
CA VAL A 251 23.85 18.67 -13.77
C VAL A 251 25.07 19.43 -13.27
N ARG A 252 25.59 19.08 -12.08
CA ARG A 252 26.83 19.67 -11.55
C ARG A 252 28.01 19.40 -12.47
N ARG A 253 28.20 18.15 -12.90
CA ARG A 253 29.30 17.75 -13.80
C ARG A 253 29.26 18.59 -15.08
N MET A 254 28.11 18.62 -15.75
CA MET A 254 27.93 19.39 -16.99
C MET A 254 28.10 20.90 -16.77
N ALA A 255 27.66 21.43 -15.63
CA ALA A 255 27.84 22.84 -15.28
C ALA A 255 29.32 23.20 -15.05
N VAL A 256 30.07 22.35 -14.34
CA VAL A 256 31.51 22.54 -14.10
C VAL A 256 32.27 22.47 -15.42
N ASP A 257 31.97 21.49 -16.27
CA ASP A 257 32.60 21.33 -17.58
C ASP A 257 32.33 22.56 -18.48
N SER A 258 31.10 23.10 -18.44
CA SER A 258 30.70 24.25 -19.26
C SER A 258 31.18 25.60 -18.71
N TRP A 259 31.36 25.73 -17.40
CA TRP A 259 31.73 26.99 -16.74
C TRP A 259 32.70 26.79 -15.56
N PRO A 260 33.96 26.35 -15.79
CA PRO A 260 34.85 25.86 -14.73
C PRO A 260 35.03 26.77 -13.51
N ARG A 261 35.09 28.09 -13.71
CA ARG A 261 35.35 29.06 -12.63
C ARG A 261 34.09 29.67 -12.01
N ASN A 262 32.95 29.65 -12.71
CA ASN A 262 31.75 30.42 -12.34
C ASN A 262 30.45 29.61 -12.47
N TRP A 263 30.53 28.28 -12.53
CA TRP A 263 29.37 27.40 -12.75
C TRP A 263 28.23 27.69 -11.78
N ARG A 264 28.54 27.91 -10.49
CA ARG A 264 27.54 28.23 -9.44
C ARG A 264 26.62 29.40 -9.81
N THR A 265 27.17 30.40 -10.51
CA THR A 265 26.42 31.58 -10.95
C THR A 265 25.89 31.48 -12.37
N GLN A 266 26.54 30.70 -13.23
CA GLN A 266 26.23 30.64 -14.66
C GLN A 266 25.18 29.58 -14.99
N CYS A 267 25.09 28.51 -14.18
CA CYS A 267 24.11 27.46 -14.40
C CYS A 267 22.68 27.84 -13.96
N LEU A 268 22.53 28.92 -13.19
CA LEU A 268 21.24 29.39 -12.67
C LEU A 268 20.81 30.67 -13.38
N ASN A 269 19.51 30.80 -13.66
CA ASN A 269 18.91 32.08 -14.03
C ASN A 269 18.73 32.98 -12.78
N GLU A 270 18.39 34.26 -12.98
CA GLU A 270 18.26 35.22 -11.86
C GLU A 270 17.18 34.83 -10.84
N ASP A 271 16.08 34.23 -11.29
CA ASP A 271 15.02 33.77 -10.38
C ASP A 271 15.49 32.63 -9.47
N LEU A 272 16.17 31.62 -10.04
CA LEU A 272 16.73 30.50 -9.29
C LEU A 272 17.85 30.96 -8.34
N LYS A 273 18.68 31.93 -8.73
CA LYS A 273 19.69 32.51 -7.83
C LYS A 273 19.04 33.12 -6.58
N ARG A 274 17.98 33.90 -6.76
CA ARG A 274 17.25 34.51 -5.64
C ARG A 274 16.67 33.43 -4.72
N LYS A 275 15.93 32.46 -5.28
CA LYS A 275 15.31 31.35 -4.52
C LYS A 275 16.34 30.51 -3.77
N VAL A 276 17.46 30.17 -4.40
CA VAL A 276 18.53 29.39 -3.77
C VAL A 276 19.17 30.18 -2.64
N LEU A 277 19.48 31.47 -2.85
CA LEU A 277 20.08 32.29 -1.81
C LEU A 277 19.16 32.43 -0.61
N GLU A 278 17.87 32.74 -0.84
CA GLU A 278 16.82 32.82 0.18
C GLU A 278 16.78 31.54 1.02
N ARG A 279 16.51 30.39 0.39
CA ARG A 279 16.45 29.08 1.08
C ARG A 279 17.73 28.74 1.82
N ALA A 280 18.89 29.02 1.21
CA ALA A 280 20.19 28.76 1.81
C ALA A 280 20.42 29.61 3.05
N THR A 281 20.08 30.90 3.00
CA THR A 281 20.25 31.84 4.11
C THR A 281 19.30 31.54 5.27
N GLU A 282 18.06 31.13 4.98
CA GLU A 282 17.07 30.76 5.99
C GLU A 282 17.46 29.50 6.77
N SER A 283 18.21 28.58 6.14
CA SER A 283 18.44 27.25 6.72
C SER A 283 19.89 27.00 7.18
N ALA A 284 20.92 27.34 6.41
CA ALA A 284 22.29 26.88 6.70
C ALA A 284 23.41 27.91 6.48
N TYR A 285 23.20 28.92 5.63
CA TYR A 285 24.20 29.89 5.20
C TYR A 285 23.79 31.32 5.59
N ILE A 286 23.55 31.55 6.88
CA ILE A 286 22.99 32.82 7.43
C ILE A 286 23.75 34.07 6.96
N ALA A 287 25.08 33.98 6.79
CA ALA A 287 25.93 35.11 6.38
C ALA A 287 26.10 35.25 4.86
N ALA A 288 25.49 34.39 4.03
CA ALA A 288 25.64 34.47 2.58
C ALA A 288 24.84 35.64 2.02
N THR A 289 25.52 36.57 1.36
CA THR A 289 24.92 37.69 0.61
C THR A 289 24.92 37.42 -0.90
N THR A 290 25.65 36.40 -1.37
CA THR A 290 25.74 36.02 -2.78
C THR A 290 25.81 34.51 -2.96
N ILE A 291 25.36 34.01 -4.12
CA ILE A 291 25.45 32.58 -4.49
C ILE A 291 26.89 32.03 -4.45
N LYS A 292 27.91 32.89 -4.64
CA LYS A 292 29.31 32.47 -4.57
C LYS A 292 29.73 31.98 -3.18
N GLN A 293 29.03 32.41 -2.13
CA GLN A 293 29.28 32.00 -0.75
C GLN A 293 28.54 30.70 -0.38
N VAL A 294 27.62 30.23 -1.21
CA VAL A 294 26.94 28.94 -1.03
C VAL A 294 27.83 27.84 -1.62
N ARG A 295 28.19 26.84 -0.79
CA ARG A 295 29.08 25.73 -1.18
C ARG A 295 28.63 25.07 -2.48
N ASP A 296 27.35 24.74 -2.55
CA ASP A 296 26.72 24.13 -3.69
C ASP A 296 25.27 24.61 -3.87
N PRO A 297 24.99 25.46 -4.86
CA PRO A 297 23.65 25.99 -5.03
C PRO A 297 22.63 24.97 -5.57
N LEU A 298 23.08 23.86 -6.16
CA LEU A 298 22.18 22.84 -6.72
C LEU A 298 21.52 21.99 -5.63
N GLU A 299 22.08 21.98 -4.40
CA GLU A 299 21.48 21.29 -3.25
C GLU A 299 20.18 21.96 -2.77
N TRP A 300 19.96 23.22 -3.13
CA TRP A 300 18.80 24.02 -2.74
C TRP A 300 17.69 24.04 -3.80
N LEU A 301 17.92 23.36 -4.92
CA LEU A 301 16.94 23.20 -5.99
C LEU A 301 16.07 21.97 -5.74
N SER A 302 14.76 22.15 -5.93
CA SER A 302 13.80 21.06 -6.05
C SER A 302 14.09 20.23 -7.31
N LEU A 303 13.58 18.99 -7.36
CA LEU A 303 13.68 18.17 -8.56
C LEU A 303 13.11 18.88 -9.81
N GLY A 304 11.98 19.57 -9.69
CA GLY A 304 11.41 20.34 -10.80
C GLY A 304 12.36 21.41 -11.33
N GLU A 305 13.01 22.17 -10.45
CA GLU A 305 14.00 23.18 -10.81
C GLU A 305 15.27 22.56 -11.41
N LEU A 306 15.73 21.41 -10.90
CA LEU A 306 16.84 20.66 -11.51
C LEU A 306 16.52 20.22 -12.94
N LEU A 307 15.29 19.75 -13.19
CA LEU A 307 14.87 19.35 -14.52
C LEU A 307 14.77 20.56 -15.47
N GLN A 308 14.43 21.75 -14.99
CA GLN A 308 14.48 22.97 -15.80
C GLN A 308 15.91 23.28 -16.26
N LEU A 309 16.93 23.00 -15.44
CA LEU A 309 18.32 23.21 -15.84
C LEU A 309 18.74 22.34 -17.04
N THR A 310 18.14 21.16 -17.21
CA THR A 310 18.41 20.28 -18.36
C THR A 310 17.93 20.84 -19.71
N GLU A 311 17.11 21.89 -19.68
CA GLU A 311 16.66 22.61 -20.87
C GLU A 311 17.74 23.58 -21.38
N ASN A 312 18.73 23.91 -20.55
CA ASN A 312 19.88 24.71 -20.95
C ASN A 312 20.78 23.90 -21.91
N PRO A 313 21.09 24.39 -23.13
CA PRO A 313 21.91 23.67 -24.10
C PRO A 313 23.29 23.24 -23.60
N LYS A 314 23.87 23.97 -22.64
CA LYS A 314 25.19 23.66 -22.04
C LYS A 314 25.14 22.52 -21.02
N ILE A 315 24.00 22.34 -20.36
CA ILE A 315 23.77 21.19 -19.46
C ILE A 315 23.29 19.98 -20.27
N GLY A 316 22.35 20.23 -21.19
CA GLY A 316 21.75 19.21 -22.04
C GLY A 316 20.83 18.26 -21.27
N ARG A 317 20.31 17.27 -22.00
CA ARG A 317 19.27 16.36 -21.53
C ARG A 317 19.80 15.14 -20.78
N LEU A 318 21.04 15.18 -20.31
CA LEU A 318 21.68 14.14 -19.50
C LEU A 318 21.55 12.71 -20.10
N GLY A 319 21.63 12.59 -21.43
CA GLY A 319 21.56 11.30 -22.13
C GLY A 319 20.16 10.68 -22.29
N LEU A 320 19.09 11.40 -21.93
CA LEU A 320 17.70 10.99 -22.18
C LEU A 320 17.04 11.84 -23.28
N GLU A 321 16.19 11.19 -24.07
CA GLU A 321 15.42 11.84 -25.13
C GLU A 321 14.20 12.61 -24.55
N PRO A 322 13.67 13.64 -25.24
CA PRO A 322 12.51 14.42 -24.77
C PRO A 322 11.27 13.60 -24.40
N PRO A 323 10.88 12.55 -25.16
CA PRO A 323 9.76 11.71 -24.76
C PRO A 323 10.02 10.99 -23.43
N GLN A 324 11.25 10.57 -23.17
CA GLN A 324 11.63 9.91 -21.93
C GLN A 324 11.57 10.88 -20.75
N TRP A 325 12.05 12.12 -20.92
CA TRP A 325 11.93 13.15 -19.88
C TRP A 325 10.49 13.53 -19.56
N ARG A 326 9.61 13.59 -20.57
CA ARG A 326 8.17 13.80 -20.35
C ARG A 326 7.59 12.66 -19.53
N GLN A 327 7.81 11.41 -19.94
CA GLN A 327 7.35 10.25 -19.18
C GLN A 327 7.93 10.20 -17.76
N PHE A 328 9.20 10.58 -17.57
CA PHE A 328 9.81 10.70 -16.25
C PHE A 328 9.07 11.75 -15.41
N ARG A 329 8.83 12.94 -15.94
CA ARG A 329 8.11 14.00 -15.22
C ARG A 329 6.71 13.54 -14.83
N ASP A 330 5.98 12.95 -15.77
CA ASP A 330 4.60 12.49 -15.57
C ASP A 330 4.51 11.37 -14.50
N GLN A 331 5.52 10.50 -14.41
CA GLN A 331 5.52 9.38 -13.47
C GLN A 331 6.17 9.69 -12.12
N VAL A 332 7.20 10.56 -12.07
CA VAL A 332 8.02 10.78 -10.87
C VAL A 332 7.62 12.03 -10.10
N MET A 333 7.19 13.10 -10.78
CA MET A 333 6.80 14.34 -10.08
C MET A 333 5.60 14.17 -9.14
N PRO A 334 4.54 13.41 -9.50
CA PRO A 334 3.43 13.13 -8.58
C PRO A 334 3.90 12.42 -7.30
N ILE A 335 4.79 11.44 -7.43
CA ILE A 335 5.39 10.69 -6.29
C ILE A 335 6.14 11.65 -5.39
N ARG A 336 7.02 12.47 -5.97
CA ARG A 336 7.79 13.48 -5.23
C ARG A 336 6.88 14.45 -4.48
N ASN A 337 5.81 14.91 -5.13
CA ASN A 337 4.88 15.86 -4.53
C ASN A 337 4.10 15.21 -3.38
N ARG A 338 3.64 13.97 -3.52
CA ARG A 338 3.02 13.22 -2.43
C ARG A 338 3.95 13.09 -1.22
N LEU A 339 5.19 12.66 -1.44
CA LEU A 339 6.21 12.58 -0.39
C LEU A 339 6.47 13.93 0.30
N ALA A 340 6.61 15.01 -0.48
CA ALA A 340 6.88 16.33 0.06
C ALA A 340 5.74 16.87 0.94
N HIS A 341 4.51 16.41 0.72
CA HIS A 341 3.33 16.78 1.49
C HIS A 341 2.88 15.70 2.48
N MET A 342 3.67 14.64 2.68
CA MET A 342 3.30 13.48 3.52
C MET A 342 1.93 12.89 3.16
N ARG A 343 1.55 12.95 1.88
CA ARG A 343 0.32 12.34 1.37
C ARG A 343 0.53 10.85 1.16
N THR A 344 -0.56 10.11 1.25
CA THR A 344 -0.61 8.67 0.98
C THR A 344 -0.07 8.36 -0.41
N LEU A 345 0.87 7.42 -0.49
CA LEU A 345 1.50 6.96 -1.73
C LEU A 345 0.64 5.90 -2.41
N HIS A 346 0.63 5.90 -3.73
CA HIS A 346 -0.10 4.90 -4.51
C HIS A 346 0.69 3.59 -4.60
N PRO A 347 0.02 2.43 -4.73
CA PRO A 347 0.71 1.15 -4.90
C PRO A 347 1.71 1.15 -6.07
N GLU A 348 1.38 1.77 -7.20
CA GLU A 348 2.23 1.84 -8.39
C GLU A 348 3.46 2.76 -8.25
N ASP A 349 3.50 3.63 -7.23
CA ASP A 349 4.57 4.62 -7.06
C ASP A 349 5.93 3.95 -6.88
N GLU A 350 5.99 2.83 -6.15
CA GLU A 350 7.23 2.07 -5.96
C GLU A 350 7.79 1.54 -7.28
N ALA A 351 6.95 0.92 -8.10
CA ALA A 351 7.38 0.37 -9.38
C ALA A 351 7.91 1.48 -10.32
N ASN A 352 7.23 2.62 -10.36
CA ASN A 352 7.63 3.77 -11.15
C ASN A 352 8.95 4.38 -10.65
N ALA A 353 9.11 4.59 -9.34
CA ALA A 353 10.32 5.13 -8.75
C ALA A 353 11.52 4.20 -8.98
N VAL A 354 11.37 2.90 -8.74
CA VAL A 354 12.44 1.90 -8.95
C VAL A 354 12.82 1.79 -10.43
N LYS A 355 11.83 1.80 -11.34
CA LYS A 355 12.07 1.81 -12.79
C LYS A 355 12.93 3.00 -13.19
N TRP A 356 12.55 4.21 -12.80
CA TRP A 356 13.27 5.42 -13.22
C TRP A 356 14.63 5.56 -12.54
N ARG A 357 14.78 5.10 -11.30
CA ARG A 357 16.10 4.95 -10.66
C ARG A 357 17.03 4.11 -11.55
N ARG A 358 16.59 2.91 -11.95
CA ARG A 358 17.39 2.01 -12.80
C ARG A 358 17.72 2.61 -14.16
N VAL A 359 16.76 3.29 -14.79
CA VAL A 359 16.99 3.98 -16.07
C VAL A 359 18.06 5.05 -15.93
N LEU A 360 18.02 5.86 -14.86
CA LEU A 360 19.02 6.89 -14.62
C LEU A 360 20.39 6.30 -14.24
N GLU A 361 20.43 5.25 -13.42
CA GLU A 361 21.69 4.55 -13.08
C GLU A 361 22.37 3.96 -14.33
N ALA A 362 21.60 3.45 -15.29
CA ALA A 362 22.13 2.91 -16.54
C ALA A 362 22.62 3.99 -17.51
N ARG A 363 22.07 5.21 -17.43
CA ARG A 363 22.33 6.30 -18.39
C ARG A 363 23.33 7.32 -17.87
N LEU A 364 23.38 7.54 -16.56
CA LEU A 364 24.24 8.51 -15.91
C LEU A 364 25.44 7.78 -15.32
N PRO A 365 26.64 7.88 -15.95
CA PRO A 365 27.83 7.18 -15.46
C PRO A 365 28.13 7.55 -14.01
N ASN A 366 28.73 6.60 -13.28
CA ASN A 366 29.03 6.75 -11.86
C ASN A 366 30.10 7.80 -11.54
#